data_AF-A0A935R5R5-F1
#
_entry.id   AF-A0A935R5R5-F1
#
_cell.length_a   1.000
_cell.length_b   1.000
_cell.length_c   1.000
_cell.angle_alpha   90.00
_cell.angle_beta   90.00
_cell.angle_gamma   90.00
#
_symmetry.space_group_name_H-M   'P 1'
#
loop_
_entity.id
_entity.type
_entity.pdbx_description
1 polymer ?
#
loop_
_entity_poly.entity_id
_entity_poly.type
_entity_poly.pdbx_seq_one_letter_code
_entity_poly.pdbx_strand_id
1 'polypeptide(L)'
;MSAPCPQSSAPAGARASARFDEAPLATASIAQVHRAALQSGAEIVFKVQRPGIAAMIRADLSILHLLVNRLCAEFPEAELLDPQGVLSEFERSITAELDFLAEATNMRRFTTNFAGNPRVKIPTIFDALTTSRVLCIEHLDGVKIRQAREHGYDMDEVGRRYLEVAYTMLFDHGFFHGDLHPGNVLILPGHVIGLLDFGMVGRLTRDMKDSIVSLLFALERGDYRTISRIFFDIAIKSERVDYDAFERDTTLVVERNWEGVSVQEMQIGRFLLDITEGALKHRVRAPPTYTTFFKALLTTEGLAKSLIPEVDPLGAARPYVQRLVSERFSSQRTQEDLFYNLVTLSTLARRLPTSLSQLLDDIDDQRLRLNIVTREDPQTSQRLDQRLRAQLLGAFAVTAALCAALSLPYTDMRLFGLPALSLVLFFLAGAFGLMALVAARRG
;
A
#
# COMPACT_ATOMS: atom_id res chain seq x y z
N MET A 1 39.41 0.71 -4.06
CA MET A 1 40.02 0.89 -2.73
C MET A 1 39.06 1.72 -1.92
N SER A 2 38.43 1.14 -0.90
CA SER A 2 37.28 1.72 -0.20
C SER A 2 37.72 2.17 1.19
N ALA A 3 37.52 3.44 1.52
CA ALA A 3 37.81 3.94 2.86
C ALA A 3 36.84 3.33 3.88
N PRO A 4 37.30 2.87 5.05
CA PRO A 4 36.42 2.35 6.09
C PRO A 4 35.65 3.49 6.76
N CYS A 5 34.38 3.23 7.05
CA CYS A 5 33.52 4.11 7.84
C CYS A 5 34.09 4.27 9.27
N PRO A 6 34.13 5.48 9.86
CA PRO A 6 34.66 5.65 11.21
C PRO A 6 33.75 4.94 12.23
N GLN A 7 34.28 3.92 12.88
CA GLN A 7 33.59 3.24 13.98
C GLN A 7 33.48 4.20 15.17
N SER A 8 32.24 4.56 15.51
CA SER A 8 31.93 5.28 16.75
C SER A 8 32.27 4.40 17.95
N SER A 9 33.41 4.70 18.60
CA SER A 9 33.87 4.00 19.79
C SER A 9 33.10 4.49 21.02
N ALA A 10 31.92 3.92 21.28
CA ALA A 10 31.27 4.07 22.57
C ALA A 10 32.13 3.42 23.67
N PRO A 11 32.53 4.13 24.75
CA PRO A 11 33.40 3.57 25.76
C PRO A 11 32.66 2.53 26.61
N ALA A 12 33.11 1.28 26.53
CA ALA A 12 32.62 0.21 27.41
C ALA A 12 33.00 0.53 28.88
N GLY A 13 32.00 0.62 29.75
CA GLY A 13 32.20 0.74 31.21
C GLY A 13 31.63 1.99 31.89
N ALA A 14 31.06 2.94 31.15
CA ALA A 14 30.38 4.08 31.78
C ALA A 14 29.08 3.63 32.50
N ARG A 15 29.10 3.58 33.84
CA ARG A 15 27.88 3.64 34.65
C ARG A 15 27.23 5.00 34.39
N ALA A 16 26.24 5.03 33.49
CA ALA A 16 25.61 6.26 33.03
C ALA A 16 24.72 6.90 34.13
N SER A 17 25.35 7.59 35.09
CA SER A 17 24.61 8.44 36.03
C SER A 17 24.16 9.71 35.31
N ALA A 18 22.97 9.67 34.72
CA ALA A 18 22.33 10.88 34.22
C ALA A 18 21.70 11.65 35.40
N ARG A 19 21.71 12.98 35.35
CA ARG A 19 20.78 13.78 36.17
C ARG A 19 19.39 13.57 35.56
N PHE A 20 18.50 12.91 36.28
CA PHE A 20 17.15 12.56 35.81
C PHE A 20 16.11 13.46 36.47
N ASP A 21 15.12 13.94 35.70
CA ASP A 21 13.95 14.61 36.25
C ASP A 21 12.83 13.60 36.52
N GLU A 22 12.47 13.44 37.80
CA GLU A 22 11.37 12.57 38.21
C GLU A 22 10.01 13.10 37.72
N ALA A 23 9.89 14.42 37.49
CA ALA A 23 8.70 14.98 36.87
C ALA A 23 8.69 14.65 35.36
N PRO A 24 7.62 14.04 34.83
CA PRO A 24 7.53 13.80 33.39
C PRO A 24 7.34 15.13 32.63
N LEU A 25 8.22 15.40 31.67
CA LEU A 25 8.13 16.49 30.70
C LEU A 25 6.84 16.39 29.87
N ALA A 26 6.43 15.16 29.54
CA ALA A 26 5.17 14.86 28.87
C ALA A 26 4.67 13.46 29.23
N THR A 27 3.39 13.20 28.98
CA THR A 27 2.82 11.84 29.05
C THR A 27 2.07 11.52 27.77
N ALA A 28 2.18 10.27 27.33
CA ALA A 28 1.49 9.70 26.18
C ALA A 28 0.56 8.56 26.63
N SER A 29 -0.12 7.92 25.67
CA SER A 29 -0.98 6.74 25.90
C SER A 29 -0.28 5.68 26.74
N ILE A 30 0.82 5.12 26.23
CA ILE A 30 1.52 3.99 26.82
C ILE A 30 2.79 4.36 27.60
N ALA A 31 3.21 5.64 27.54
CA ALA A 31 4.53 6.07 27.98
C ALA A 31 4.53 7.37 28.78
N GLN A 32 5.59 7.59 29.54
CA GLN A 32 5.96 8.86 30.17
C GLN A 32 7.30 9.32 29.57
N VAL A 33 7.47 10.63 29.44
CA VAL A 33 8.63 11.26 28.79
C VAL A 33 9.35 12.08 29.83
N HIS A 34 10.59 11.71 30.17
CA HIS A 34 11.39 12.34 31.21
C HIS A 34 12.62 13.01 30.61
N ARG A 35 12.96 14.20 31.09
CA ARG A 35 14.20 14.89 30.71
C ARG A 35 15.35 14.37 31.58
N ALA A 36 16.53 14.24 30.99
CA ALA A 36 17.74 13.95 31.73
C ALA A 36 18.97 14.58 31.06
N ALA A 37 20.09 14.64 31.78
CA ALA A 37 21.38 15.08 31.26
C ALA A 37 22.46 14.03 31.54
N LEU A 38 23.20 13.61 30.52
CA LEU A 38 24.35 12.72 30.67
C LEU A 38 25.52 13.42 31.37
N GLN A 39 26.45 12.65 31.96
CA GLN A 39 27.70 13.20 32.53
C GLN A 39 28.51 14.03 31.52
N SER A 40 28.36 13.78 30.22
CA SER A 40 28.99 14.55 29.14
C SER A 40 28.37 15.95 28.93
N GLY A 41 27.31 16.31 29.65
CA GLY A 41 26.53 17.52 29.43
C GLY A 41 25.51 17.43 28.29
N ALA A 42 25.36 16.25 27.65
CA ALA A 42 24.36 16.06 26.61
C ALA A 42 22.95 15.94 27.22
N GLU A 43 22.05 16.83 26.79
CA GLU A 43 20.62 16.81 27.13
C GLU A 43 19.89 15.70 26.37
N ILE A 44 19.16 14.86 27.09
CA ILE A 44 18.50 13.67 26.58
C ILE A 44 17.07 13.55 27.12
N VAL A 45 16.29 12.70 26.46
CA VAL A 45 14.91 12.36 26.82
C VAL A 45 14.79 10.85 26.90
N PHE A 46 14.16 10.38 27.97
CA PHE A 46 13.73 8.99 28.14
C PHE A 46 12.21 8.88 27.94
N LYS A 47 11.77 8.20 26.86
CA LYS A 47 10.39 7.72 26.70
C LYS A 47 10.33 6.34 27.36
N VAL A 48 9.64 6.24 28.50
CA VAL A 48 9.59 5.06 29.37
C VAL A 48 8.16 4.49 29.36
N GLN A 49 7.99 3.19 29.16
CA GLN A 49 6.66 2.57 29.23
C GLN A 49 6.08 2.66 30.65
N ARG A 50 4.78 2.98 30.73
CA ARG A 50 4.05 2.98 32.01
C ARG A 50 4.10 1.58 32.64
N PRO A 51 4.39 1.43 33.94
CA PRO A 51 4.39 0.14 34.62
C PRO A 51 3.06 -0.61 34.42
N GLY A 52 3.13 -1.89 34.02
CA GLY A 52 1.96 -2.74 33.82
C GLY A 52 1.15 -2.52 32.53
N ILE A 53 1.50 -1.54 31.68
CA ILE A 53 0.69 -1.15 30.50
C ILE A 53 0.41 -2.32 29.53
N ALA A 54 1.38 -3.20 29.30
CA ALA A 54 1.21 -4.37 28.44
C ALA A 54 0.23 -5.42 29.02
N ALA A 55 0.04 -5.45 30.34
CA ALA A 55 -0.98 -6.30 30.97
C ALA A 55 -2.38 -5.67 30.87
N MET A 56 -2.45 -4.35 31.07
CA MET A 56 -3.68 -3.55 30.90
C MET A 56 -4.22 -3.66 29.47
N ILE A 57 -3.41 -3.38 28.46
CA ILE A 57 -3.79 -3.49 27.03
C ILE A 57 -4.32 -4.89 26.69
N ARG A 58 -3.69 -5.97 27.18
CA ARG A 58 -4.20 -7.33 26.94
C ARG A 58 -5.54 -7.60 27.61
N ALA A 59 -5.78 -7.04 28.81
CA ALA A 59 -7.07 -7.14 29.47
C ALA A 59 -8.14 -6.38 28.68
N ASP A 60 -7.86 -5.13 28.29
CA ASP A 60 -8.77 -4.27 27.53
C ASP A 60 -9.11 -4.88 26.17
N LEU A 61 -8.12 -5.40 25.44
CA LEU A 61 -8.33 -6.13 24.18
C LEU A 61 -9.20 -7.37 24.36
N SER A 62 -9.02 -8.14 25.44
CA SER A 62 -9.86 -9.32 25.70
C SER A 62 -11.32 -8.95 25.99
N ILE A 63 -11.56 -7.79 26.63
CA ILE A 63 -12.90 -7.23 26.83
C ILE A 63 -13.49 -6.75 25.49
N LEU A 64 -12.71 -6.04 24.67
CA LEU A 64 -13.14 -5.59 23.34
C LEU A 64 -13.50 -6.76 22.42
N HIS A 65 -12.71 -7.85 22.42
CA HIS A 65 -13.03 -9.08 21.68
C HIS A 65 -14.35 -9.69 22.15
N LEU A 66 -14.60 -9.76 23.46
CA LEU A 66 -15.87 -10.23 24.00
C LEU A 66 -17.06 -9.35 23.56
N LEU A 67 -16.89 -8.02 23.59
CA LEU A 67 -17.92 -7.06 23.20
C LEU A 67 -18.22 -7.12 21.69
N VAL A 68 -17.19 -7.17 20.85
CA VAL A 68 -17.33 -7.30 19.39
C VAL A 68 -17.98 -8.64 19.01
N ASN A 69 -17.59 -9.74 19.67
CA ASN A 69 -18.22 -11.04 19.43
C ASN A 69 -19.70 -11.06 19.83
N ARG A 70 -20.10 -10.37 20.91
CA ARG A 70 -21.52 -10.20 21.25
C ARG A 70 -22.25 -9.27 20.29
N LEU A 71 -21.63 -8.17 19.88
CA LEU A 71 -22.22 -7.25 18.90
C LEU A 71 -22.57 -7.98 17.60
N CYS A 72 -21.66 -8.79 17.04
CA CYS A 72 -21.94 -9.58 15.84
C CYS A 72 -23.00 -10.68 16.06
N ALA A 73 -23.09 -11.24 17.28
CA ALA A 73 -24.08 -12.27 17.60
C ALA A 73 -25.50 -11.71 17.85
N GLU A 74 -25.60 -10.51 18.41
CA GLU A 74 -26.89 -9.82 18.68
C GLU A 74 -27.38 -9.01 17.46
N PHE A 75 -26.46 -8.48 16.65
CA PHE A 75 -26.73 -7.65 15.48
C PHE A 75 -25.93 -8.15 14.26
N PRO A 76 -26.41 -9.15 13.52
CA PRO A 76 -25.71 -9.69 12.35
C PRO A 76 -25.41 -8.64 11.26
N GLU A 77 -26.20 -7.57 11.17
CA GLU A 77 -25.98 -6.44 10.27
C GLU A 77 -24.66 -5.70 10.59
N ALA A 78 -24.17 -5.77 11.83
CA ALA A 78 -22.90 -5.17 12.23
C ALA A 78 -21.69 -5.84 11.54
N GLU A 79 -21.82 -7.07 11.01
CA GLU A 79 -20.76 -7.69 10.20
C GLU A 79 -20.40 -6.87 8.95
N LEU A 80 -21.34 -6.07 8.42
CA LEU A 80 -21.08 -5.17 7.28
C LEU A 80 -20.07 -4.06 7.61
N LEU A 81 -19.92 -3.72 8.89
CA LEU A 81 -18.93 -2.74 9.38
C LEU A 81 -17.59 -3.39 9.77
N ASP A 82 -17.49 -4.72 9.72
CA ASP A 82 -16.31 -5.50 10.11
C ASP A 82 -15.67 -5.07 11.46
N PRO A 83 -16.43 -5.07 12.57
CA PRO A 83 -15.86 -4.69 13.87
C PRO A 83 -14.74 -5.63 14.32
N GLN A 84 -14.70 -6.88 13.84
CA GLN A 84 -13.62 -7.84 14.11
C GLN A 84 -12.31 -7.48 13.41
N GLY A 85 -12.33 -7.14 12.12
CA GLY A 85 -11.12 -6.71 11.41
C GLY A 85 -10.62 -5.35 11.90
N VAL A 86 -11.53 -4.42 12.21
CA VAL A 86 -11.18 -3.13 12.85
C VAL A 86 -10.49 -3.36 14.20
N LEU A 87 -11.03 -4.25 15.05
CA LEU A 87 -10.40 -4.59 16.33
C LEU A 87 -9.05 -5.29 16.16
N SER A 88 -8.93 -6.21 15.19
CA SER A 88 -7.67 -6.92 14.88
C SER A 88 -6.57 -5.96 14.43
N GLU A 89 -6.93 -4.94 13.65
CA GLU A 89 -6.01 -3.88 13.23
C GLU A 89 -5.62 -2.95 14.38
N PHE A 90 -6.57 -2.60 15.25
CA PHE A 90 -6.30 -1.85 16.48
C PHE A 90 -5.35 -2.62 17.42
N GLU A 91 -5.61 -3.90 17.67
CA GLU A 91 -4.74 -4.80 18.45
C GLU A 91 -3.32 -4.82 17.91
N ARG A 92 -3.16 -4.98 16.59
CA ARG A 92 -1.87 -4.97 15.94
C ARG A 92 -1.14 -3.63 16.11
N SER A 93 -1.85 -2.51 15.97
CA SER A 93 -1.28 -1.17 16.12
C SER A 93 -0.82 -0.91 17.55
N ILE A 94 -1.70 -1.10 18.54
CA ILE A 94 -1.37 -0.81 19.94
C ILE A 94 -0.30 -1.75 20.51
N THR A 95 -0.23 -2.99 20.01
CA THR A 95 0.83 -3.94 20.37
C THR A 95 2.17 -3.56 19.75
N ALA A 96 2.18 -3.00 18.53
CA ALA A 96 3.41 -2.51 17.89
C ALA A 96 4.02 -1.30 18.62
N GLU A 97 3.19 -0.43 19.22
CA GLU A 97 3.67 0.69 20.06
C GLU A 97 4.41 0.20 21.34
N LEU A 98 4.16 -1.04 21.79
CA LEU A 98 4.81 -1.62 22.97
C LEU A 98 6.25 -2.14 22.73
N ASP A 99 6.84 -1.94 21.53
CA ASP A 99 8.26 -2.18 21.29
C ASP A 99 8.98 -0.92 20.78
N PHE A 100 9.67 -0.25 21.70
CA PHE A 100 10.48 0.92 21.36
C PHE A 100 11.73 0.60 20.51
N LEU A 101 12.11 -0.67 20.33
CA LEU A 101 13.13 -1.04 19.35
C LEU A 101 12.61 -0.92 17.91
N ALA A 102 11.31 -1.12 17.69
CA ALA A 102 10.66 -0.86 16.40
C ALA A 102 10.64 0.65 16.10
N GLU A 103 10.28 1.48 17.07
CA GLU A 103 10.34 2.95 16.97
C GLU A 103 11.78 3.45 16.68
N ALA A 104 12.77 2.98 17.43
CA ALA A 104 14.19 3.28 17.17
C ALA A 104 14.64 2.84 15.76
N THR A 105 14.13 1.73 15.25
CA THR A 105 14.44 1.26 13.90
C THR A 105 13.82 2.16 12.82
N ASN A 106 12.60 2.65 13.05
CA ASN A 106 11.96 3.65 12.19
C ASN A 106 12.75 4.97 12.19
N MET A 107 13.15 5.46 13.36
CA MET A 107 14.00 6.65 13.52
C MET A 107 15.29 6.58 12.70
N ARG A 108 16.05 5.48 12.79
CA ARG A 108 17.30 5.30 12.01
C ARG A 108 17.04 5.37 10.50
N ARG A 109 15.92 4.84 10.02
CA ARG A 109 15.52 4.93 8.61
C ARG A 109 15.17 6.35 8.19
N PHE A 110 14.43 7.11 9.00
CA PHE A 110 14.20 8.53 8.72
C PHE A 110 15.51 9.34 8.74
N THR A 111 16.40 9.05 9.69
CA THR A 111 17.73 9.72 9.78
C THR A 111 18.54 9.48 8.51
N THR A 112 18.50 8.26 7.98
CA THR A 112 19.15 7.90 6.71
C THR A 112 18.52 8.63 5.52
N ASN A 113 17.18 8.63 5.43
CA ASN A 113 16.44 9.31 4.35
C ASN A 113 16.71 10.82 4.33
N PHE A 114 16.81 11.47 5.50
CA PHE A 114 17.02 12.92 5.62
C PHE A 114 18.49 13.34 5.81
N ALA A 115 19.47 12.43 5.67
CA ALA A 115 20.88 12.71 5.97
C ALA A 115 21.49 13.92 5.21
N GLY A 116 20.95 14.26 4.03
CA GLY A 116 21.36 15.42 3.24
C GLY A 116 20.51 16.69 3.42
N ASN A 117 19.48 16.69 4.27
CA ASN A 117 18.53 17.80 4.41
C ASN A 117 18.67 18.52 5.76
N PRO A 118 19.35 19.68 5.82
CA PRO A 118 19.55 20.43 7.07
C PRO A 118 18.26 21.09 7.61
N ARG A 119 17.14 21.04 6.87
CA ARG A 119 15.84 21.57 7.31
C ARG A 119 15.06 20.58 8.17
N VAL A 120 15.54 19.34 8.34
CA VAL A 120 14.90 18.31 9.17
C VAL A 120 15.86 17.84 10.24
N LYS A 121 15.38 17.82 11.50
CA LYS A 121 16.11 17.27 12.64
C LYS A 121 15.35 16.08 13.20
N ILE A 122 16.04 14.95 13.25
CA ILE A 122 15.57 13.73 13.93
C ILE A 122 16.49 13.56 15.16
N PRO A 123 15.94 13.24 16.35
CA PRO A 123 16.73 13.03 17.54
C PRO A 123 17.76 11.91 17.36
N THR A 124 19.00 12.15 17.79
CA THR A 124 20.02 11.10 17.88
C THR A 124 19.59 10.05 18.90
N ILE A 125 19.71 8.76 18.57
CA ILE A 125 19.37 7.64 19.47
C ILE A 125 20.59 7.28 20.31
N PHE A 126 20.39 7.06 21.60
CA PHE A 126 21.40 6.52 22.50
C PHE A 126 21.19 5.01 22.66
N ASP A 127 21.75 4.23 21.73
CA ASP A 127 21.53 2.78 21.64
C ASP A 127 21.84 2.03 22.95
N ALA A 128 22.94 2.39 23.63
CA ALA A 128 23.35 1.77 24.90
C ALA A 128 22.36 2.02 26.07
N LEU A 129 21.43 2.95 25.91
CA LEU A 129 20.40 3.33 26.88
C LEU A 129 18.98 3.01 26.37
N THR A 130 18.87 2.32 25.23
CA THR A 130 17.61 2.01 24.57
C THR A 130 17.29 0.51 24.67
N THR A 131 16.04 0.18 24.98
CA THR A 131 15.49 -1.17 25.13
C THR A 131 14.06 -1.20 24.58
N SER A 132 13.39 -2.35 24.55
CA SER A 132 11.98 -2.41 24.13
C SER A 132 11.01 -1.60 25.00
N ARG A 133 11.41 -1.22 26.23
CA ARG A 133 10.57 -0.48 27.20
C ARG A 133 11.05 0.94 27.52
N VAL A 134 12.24 1.31 27.08
CA VAL A 134 12.87 2.62 27.31
C VAL A 134 13.55 3.07 26.03
N LEU A 135 13.12 4.19 25.46
CA LEU A 135 13.79 4.83 24.32
C LEU A 135 14.55 6.05 24.82
N CYS A 136 15.86 6.09 24.59
CA CYS A 136 16.72 7.20 24.98
C CYS A 136 17.17 7.97 23.73
N ILE A 137 16.81 9.25 23.65
CA ILE A 137 17.02 10.10 22.48
C ILE A 137 17.51 11.49 22.87
N GLU A 138 18.12 12.20 21.93
CA GLU A 138 18.52 13.61 22.04
C GLU A 138 17.33 14.52 22.40
N HIS A 139 17.52 15.41 23.37
CA HIS A 139 16.54 16.46 23.65
C HIS A 139 16.59 17.54 22.55
N LEU A 140 15.54 17.67 21.76
CA LEU A 140 15.42 18.77 20.78
C LEU A 140 14.92 20.04 21.48
N ASP A 141 15.75 21.08 21.49
CA ASP A 141 15.35 22.41 21.96
C ASP A 141 14.59 23.15 20.85
N GLY A 142 13.27 23.14 20.93
CA GLY A 142 12.38 23.69 19.91
C GLY A 142 10.95 23.89 20.41
N VAL A 143 10.22 24.76 19.72
CA VAL A 143 8.84 25.16 20.07
C VAL A 143 7.85 24.21 19.38
N LYS A 144 6.77 23.79 20.06
CA LYS A 144 5.72 22.97 19.42
C LYS A 144 5.10 23.74 18.25
N ILE A 145 4.85 23.10 17.12
CA ILE A 145 4.44 23.81 15.89
C ILE A 145 3.18 24.69 16.06
N ARG A 146 2.24 24.33 16.95
CA ARG A 146 1.07 25.17 17.31
C ARG A 146 1.45 26.48 18.00
N GLN A 147 2.52 26.49 18.78
CA GLN A 147 3.01 27.65 19.55
C GLN A 147 4.01 28.49 18.74
N ALA A 148 4.39 28.07 17.54
CA ALA A 148 5.37 28.77 16.71
C ALA A 148 4.96 30.23 16.43
N ARG A 149 3.67 30.49 16.18
CA ARG A 149 3.12 31.84 15.98
C ARG A 149 3.32 32.74 17.22
N GLU A 150 3.11 32.19 18.41
CA GLU A 150 3.28 32.91 19.69
C GLU A 150 4.74 33.25 19.97
N HIS A 151 5.67 32.45 19.42
CA HIS A 151 7.12 32.64 19.54
C HIS A 151 7.72 33.45 18.37
N GLY A 152 6.87 34.08 17.54
CA GLY A 152 7.30 34.99 16.48
C GLY A 152 7.89 34.32 15.22
N TYR A 153 7.65 33.02 15.02
CA TYR A 153 8.05 32.34 13.78
C TYR A 153 7.15 32.77 12.60
N ASP A 154 7.74 32.82 11.40
CA ASP A 154 7.01 33.01 10.15
C ASP A 154 6.21 31.74 9.83
N MET A 155 4.88 31.84 9.94
CA MET A 155 3.98 30.71 9.75
C MET A 155 3.86 30.27 8.28
N ASP A 156 4.14 31.16 7.33
CA ASP A 156 4.14 30.83 5.91
C ASP A 156 5.37 29.97 5.57
N GLU A 157 6.55 30.35 6.07
CA GLU A 157 7.78 29.55 5.94
C GLU A 157 7.70 28.24 6.75
N VAL A 158 7.10 28.24 7.95
CA VAL A 158 6.85 27.00 8.74
C VAL A 158 5.93 26.05 7.97
N GLY A 159 4.79 26.51 7.49
CA GLY A 159 3.82 25.67 6.78
C GLY A 159 4.36 25.15 5.44
N ARG A 160 5.08 26.00 4.70
CA ARG A 160 5.77 25.60 3.46
C ARG A 160 6.81 24.51 3.71
N ARG A 161 7.65 24.65 4.74
CA ARG A 161 8.64 23.61 5.12
C ARG A 161 7.98 22.35 5.65
N TYR A 162 6.92 22.47 6.43
CA TYR A 162 6.15 21.35 6.93
C TYR A 162 5.61 20.48 5.77
N LEU A 163 4.99 21.11 4.76
CA LEU A 163 4.51 20.43 3.54
C LEU A 163 5.65 19.83 2.71
N GLU A 164 6.76 20.57 2.54
CA GLU A 164 7.98 20.08 1.87
C GLU A 164 8.48 18.77 2.51
N VAL A 165 8.59 18.74 3.85
CA VAL A 165 9.04 17.58 4.62
C VAL A 165 8.02 16.43 4.55
N ALA A 166 6.73 16.70 4.73
CA ALA A 166 5.67 15.70 4.69
C ALA A 166 5.56 15.02 3.31
N TYR A 167 5.56 15.78 2.22
CA TYR A 167 5.46 15.23 0.87
C TYR A 167 6.75 14.55 0.39
N THR A 168 7.93 15.01 0.83
CA THR A 168 9.19 14.28 0.60
C THR A 168 9.14 12.89 1.26
N MET A 169 8.61 12.77 2.49
CA MET A 169 8.41 11.47 3.14
C MET A 169 7.43 10.57 2.39
N LEU A 170 6.27 11.12 2.00
CA LEU A 170 5.18 10.36 1.36
C LEU A 170 5.56 9.85 -0.03
N PHE A 171 6.07 10.72 -0.90
CA PHE A 171 6.19 10.43 -2.33
C PHE A 171 7.62 10.08 -2.77
N ASP A 172 8.62 10.85 -2.33
CA ASP A 172 10.01 10.64 -2.75
C ASP A 172 10.64 9.47 -1.97
N HIS A 173 10.58 9.50 -0.63
CA HIS A 173 11.12 8.42 0.20
C HIS A 173 10.29 7.13 0.18
N GLY A 174 8.97 7.23 -0.05
CA GLY A 174 8.03 6.11 0.09
C GLY A 174 8.02 5.48 1.49
N PHE A 175 8.48 6.23 2.51
CA PHE A 175 8.50 5.83 3.91
C PHE A 175 8.19 7.05 4.75
N PHE A 176 7.02 7.04 5.38
CA PHE A 176 6.38 8.25 5.86
C PHE A 176 5.82 8.11 7.27
N HIS A 177 5.80 9.25 7.96
CA HIS A 177 5.19 9.37 9.27
C HIS A 177 3.67 9.25 9.12
N GLY A 178 3.06 8.25 9.76
CA GLY A 178 1.64 7.94 9.57
C GLY A 178 0.69 8.95 10.24
N ASP A 179 1.13 9.59 11.33
CA ASP A 179 0.33 10.57 12.06
C ASP A 179 1.14 11.84 12.40
N LEU A 180 1.50 12.63 11.38
CA LEU A 180 2.35 13.81 11.54
C LEU A 180 1.57 14.99 12.16
N HIS A 181 0.94 14.75 13.31
CA HIS A 181 0.08 15.71 13.97
C HIS A 181 0.91 16.73 14.80
N PRO A 182 0.30 17.83 15.28
CA PRO A 182 1.06 18.96 15.84
C PRO A 182 1.78 18.68 17.17
N GLY A 183 1.61 17.50 17.75
CA GLY A 183 2.37 17.05 18.93
C GLY A 183 3.73 16.45 18.57
N ASN A 184 3.86 15.94 17.34
CA ASN A 184 5.04 15.22 16.84
C ASN A 184 5.97 16.13 16.02
N VAL A 185 5.70 17.44 16.00
CA VAL A 185 6.45 18.41 15.22
C VAL A 185 6.87 19.60 16.09
N LEU A 186 8.18 19.80 16.18
CA LEU A 186 8.82 20.97 16.77
C LEU A 186 9.39 21.88 15.68
N ILE A 187 9.46 23.17 15.96
CA ILE A 187 10.17 24.18 15.18
C ILE A 187 11.41 24.59 15.98
N LEU A 188 12.58 24.22 15.44
CA LEU A 188 13.88 24.57 15.96
C LEU A 188 14.37 25.89 15.32
N PRO A 189 15.37 26.57 15.91
CA PRO A 189 15.95 27.79 15.36
C PRO A 189 16.29 27.69 13.87
N GLY A 190 16.02 28.76 13.12
CA GLY A 190 16.16 28.78 11.66
C GLY A 190 15.03 28.07 10.90
N HIS A 191 13.89 27.81 11.54
CA HIS A 191 12.71 27.10 11.00
C HIS A 191 13.00 25.64 10.63
N VAL A 192 13.86 24.96 11.40
CA VAL A 192 14.17 23.53 11.19
C VAL A 192 13.05 22.68 11.78
N ILE A 193 12.56 21.71 11.00
CA ILE A 193 11.45 20.82 11.40
C ILE A 193 12.02 19.67 12.24
N GLY A 194 11.76 19.71 13.54
CA GLY A 194 12.06 18.62 14.47
C GLY A 194 10.95 17.58 14.47
N LEU A 195 11.29 16.32 14.17
CA LEU A 195 10.34 15.21 14.13
C LEU A 195 10.44 14.35 15.39
N LEU A 196 9.30 14.08 16.03
CA LEU A 196 9.16 13.24 17.23
C LEU A 196 8.18 12.08 16.95
N ASP A 197 8.17 11.09 17.85
CA ASP A 197 7.35 9.86 17.83
C ASP A 197 7.31 9.09 16.50
N PHE A 198 8.08 8.01 16.43
CA PHE A 198 8.18 7.21 15.20
C PHE A 198 7.47 5.85 15.34
N GLY A 199 6.48 5.76 16.23
CA GLY A 199 5.70 4.54 16.46
C GLY A 199 4.82 4.16 15.26
N MET A 200 4.15 5.14 14.64
CA MET A 200 3.21 4.90 13.53
C MET A 200 3.79 5.35 12.18
N VAL A 201 4.20 4.39 11.35
CA VAL A 201 4.83 4.65 10.03
C VAL A 201 4.16 3.89 8.89
N GLY A 202 4.12 4.50 7.72
CA GLY A 202 3.64 3.89 6.49
C GLY A 202 4.76 3.66 5.46
N ARG A 203 4.48 2.81 4.47
CA ARG A 203 5.36 2.49 3.34
C ARG A 203 4.54 2.57 2.06
N LEU A 204 5.07 3.24 1.05
CA LEU A 204 4.46 3.32 -0.27
C LEU A 204 5.21 2.38 -1.22
N THR A 205 4.62 1.22 -1.53
CA THR A 205 5.23 0.23 -2.44
C THR A 205 5.15 0.71 -3.90
N ARG A 206 5.90 0.07 -4.81
CA ARG A 206 5.82 0.35 -6.25
C ARG A 206 4.39 0.19 -6.76
N ASP A 207 3.72 -0.89 -6.38
CA ASP A 207 2.33 -1.17 -6.78
C ASP A 207 1.37 -0.09 -6.25
N MET A 208 1.53 0.35 -5.00
CA MET A 208 0.73 1.45 -4.44
C MET A 208 0.95 2.77 -5.18
N LYS A 209 2.21 3.10 -5.53
CA LYS A 209 2.52 4.28 -6.36
C LYS A 209 1.77 4.23 -7.69
N ASP A 210 1.71 3.07 -8.33
CA ASP A 210 1.00 2.88 -9.60
C ASP A 210 -0.53 2.88 -9.47
N SER A 211 -1.08 2.32 -8.38
CA SER A 211 -2.51 2.44 -8.06
C SER A 211 -2.90 3.92 -7.89
N ILE A 212 -2.09 4.71 -7.18
CA ILE A 212 -2.32 6.15 -6.99
C ILE A 212 -2.27 6.90 -8.31
N VAL A 213 -1.25 6.65 -9.16
CA VAL A 213 -1.19 7.28 -10.48
C VAL A 213 -2.41 6.91 -11.34
N SER A 214 -2.86 5.65 -11.29
CA SER A 214 -4.05 5.20 -12.01
C SER A 214 -5.33 5.87 -11.49
N LEU A 215 -5.45 6.01 -10.16
CA LEU A 215 -6.56 6.68 -9.49
C LEU A 215 -6.65 8.15 -9.87
N LEU A 216 -5.50 8.84 -9.94
CA LEU A 216 -5.42 10.25 -10.35
C LEU A 216 -5.85 10.45 -11.81
N PHE A 217 -5.44 9.58 -12.74
CA PHE A 217 -5.91 9.63 -14.13
C PHE A 217 -7.40 9.31 -14.27
N ALA A 218 -7.96 8.43 -13.44
CA ALA A 218 -9.38 8.13 -13.43
C ALA A 218 -10.20 9.32 -12.88
N LEU A 219 -9.73 9.93 -11.80
CA LEU A 219 -10.28 11.17 -11.22
C LEU A 219 -10.31 12.33 -12.21
N GLU A 220 -9.20 12.61 -12.91
CA GLU A 220 -9.12 13.68 -13.91
C GLU A 220 -10.14 13.51 -15.06
N ARG A 221 -10.53 12.26 -15.35
CA ARG A 221 -11.47 11.92 -16.42
C ARG A 221 -12.93 11.76 -15.97
N GLY A 222 -13.21 11.82 -14.67
CA GLY A 222 -14.51 11.42 -14.12
C GLY A 222 -14.84 9.93 -14.33
N ASP A 223 -13.82 9.07 -14.48
CA ASP A 223 -14.00 7.63 -14.70
C ASP A 223 -14.19 6.90 -13.36
N TYR A 224 -15.34 7.15 -12.73
CA TYR A 224 -15.71 6.59 -11.43
C TYR A 224 -15.76 5.04 -11.44
N ARG A 225 -16.03 4.44 -12.61
CA ARG A 225 -15.96 2.98 -12.79
C ARG A 225 -14.54 2.47 -12.62
N THR A 226 -13.55 3.09 -13.28
CA THR A 226 -12.13 2.74 -13.09
C THR A 226 -11.68 3.01 -11.66
N ILE A 227 -12.20 4.03 -10.99
CA ILE A 227 -11.95 4.29 -9.56
C ILE A 227 -12.45 3.12 -8.69
N SER A 228 -13.71 2.70 -8.85
CA SER A 228 -14.28 1.54 -8.15
C SER A 228 -13.46 0.27 -8.43
N ARG A 229 -13.08 0.03 -9.69
CA ARG A 229 -12.23 -1.10 -10.07
C ARG A 229 -10.87 -1.07 -9.38
N ILE A 230 -10.16 0.06 -9.39
CA ILE A 230 -8.85 0.19 -8.72
C ILE A 230 -9.01 -0.07 -7.22
N PHE A 231 -10.06 0.46 -6.58
CA PHE A 231 -10.35 0.18 -5.18
C PHE A 231 -10.61 -1.31 -4.94
N PHE A 232 -11.41 -1.96 -5.79
CA PHE A 232 -11.63 -3.39 -5.72
C PHE A 232 -10.33 -4.18 -5.84
N ASP A 233 -9.48 -3.87 -6.81
CA ASP A 233 -8.25 -4.61 -7.09
C ASP A 233 -7.25 -4.53 -5.93
N ILE A 234 -7.18 -3.39 -5.21
CA ILE A 234 -6.31 -3.24 -4.03
C ILE A 234 -6.94 -3.78 -2.73
N ALA A 235 -8.26 -3.91 -2.65
CA ALA A 235 -8.96 -4.16 -1.40
C ALA A 235 -8.88 -5.61 -0.89
N ILE A 236 -8.89 -5.74 0.45
CA ILE A 236 -9.03 -7.01 1.16
C ILE A 236 -10.50 -7.45 1.07
N LYS A 237 -10.70 -8.68 0.60
CA LYS A 237 -12.01 -9.32 0.43
C LYS A 237 -12.07 -10.53 1.34
N SER A 238 -13.02 -10.58 2.28
CA SER A 238 -13.19 -11.72 3.18
C SER A 238 -13.70 -12.97 2.47
N GLU A 239 -14.51 -12.76 1.43
CA GLU A 239 -15.28 -13.80 0.73
C GLU A 239 -15.30 -13.50 -0.78
N ARG A 240 -15.97 -14.35 -1.56
CA ARG A 240 -16.18 -14.11 -2.99
C ARG A 240 -17.24 -13.02 -3.18
N VAL A 241 -16.80 -11.86 -3.66
CA VAL A 241 -17.65 -10.69 -3.91
C VAL A 241 -18.24 -10.71 -5.33
N ASP A 242 -19.50 -10.29 -5.47
CA ASP A 242 -20.09 -9.93 -6.77
C ASP A 242 -19.49 -8.60 -7.23
N TYR A 243 -18.55 -8.67 -8.17
CA TYR A 243 -17.86 -7.50 -8.71
C TYR A 243 -18.83 -6.51 -9.39
N ASP A 244 -19.84 -7.00 -10.10
CA ASP A 244 -20.74 -6.12 -10.86
C ASP A 244 -21.68 -5.36 -9.91
N ALA A 245 -22.11 -6.00 -8.82
CA ALA A 245 -22.86 -5.34 -7.75
C ALA A 245 -22.00 -4.33 -6.98
N PHE A 246 -20.76 -4.70 -6.64
CA PHE A 246 -19.80 -3.80 -6.02
C PHE A 246 -19.50 -2.57 -6.90
N GLU A 247 -19.24 -2.77 -8.19
CA GLU A 247 -18.90 -1.71 -9.13
C GLU A 247 -20.05 -0.71 -9.24
N ARG A 248 -21.29 -1.18 -9.44
CA ARG A 248 -22.48 -0.33 -9.51
C ARG A 248 -22.69 0.47 -8.22
N ASP A 249 -22.74 -0.20 -7.06
CA ASP A 249 -23.05 0.48 -5.79
C ASP A 249 -21.97 1.50 -5.42
N THR A 250 -20.70 1.16 -5.58
CA THR A 250 -19.58 2.06 -5.27
C THR A 250 -19.54 3.24 -6.25
N THR A 251 -19.73 2.99 -7.55
CA THR A 251 -19.76 4.05 -8.58
C THR A 251 -20.89 5.03 -8.29
N LEU A 252 -22.10 4.56 -7.96
CA LEU A 252 -23.25 5.41 -7.63
C LEU A 252 -23.01 6.31 -6.41
N VAL A 253 -22.33 5.82 -5.38
CA VAL A 253 -21.98 6.62 -4.19
C VAL A 253 -20.99 7.72 -4.54
N VAL A 254 -20.01 7.43 -5.40
CA VAL A 254 -19.01 8.42 -5.83
C VAL A 254 -19.62 9.44 -6.79
N GLU A 255 -20.34 9.01 -7.83
CA GLU A 255 -21.03 9.89 -8.79
C GLU A 255 -21.93 10.90 -8.06
N ARG A 256 -22.79 10.42 -7.15
CA ARG A 256 -23.71 11.27 -6.36
C ARG A 256 -23.04 12.44 -5.63
N ASN A 257 -21.80 12.24 -5.16
CA ASN A 257 -21.10 13.21 -4.31
C ASN A 257 -20.02 14.00 -5.06
N TRP A 258 -19.56 13.52 -6.22
CA TRP A 258 -18.36 14.03 -6.90
C TRP A 258 -18.52 14.27 -8.41
N GLU A 259 -19.68 13.98 -9.01
CA GLU A 259 -19.95 14.31 -10.42
C GLU A 259 -19.80 15.83 -10.66
N GLY A 260 -18.96 16.19 -11.65
CA GLY A 260 -18.70 17.58 -12.02
C GLY A 260 -17.80 18.38 -11.06
N VAL A 261 -17.42 17.83 -9.91
CA VAL A 261 -16.51 18.49 -8.96
C VAL A 261 -15.08 18.44 -9.49
N SER A 262 -14.38 19.58 -9.54
CA SER A 262 -12.99 19.57 -9.99
C SER A 262 -12.06 18.90 -8.96
N VAL A 263 -10.97 18.27 -9.43
CA VAL A 263 -9.97 17.64 -8.55
C VAL A 263 -9.34 18.66 -7.57
N GLN A 264 -9.36 19.95 -7.90
CA GLN A 264 -8.83 21.03 -7.04
C GLN A 264 -9.77 21.39 -5.88
N GLU A 265 -11.08 21.24 -6.07
CA GLU A 265 -12.12 21.49 -5.06
C GLU A 265 -12.45 20.22 -4.24
N MET A 266 -11.97 19.06 -4.69
CA MET A 266 -12.24 17.76 -4.09
C MET A 266 -11.62 17.60 -2.70
N GLN A 267 -12.46 17.40 -1.68
CA GLN A 267 -12.01 17.06 -0.33
C GLN A 267 -11.63 15.57 -0.28
N ILE A 268 -10.35 15.26 -0.50
CA ILE A 268 -9.81 13.88 -0.57
C ILE A 268 -10.34 13.01 0.58
N GLY A 269 -10.36 13.52 1.80
CA GLY A 269 -10.85 12.77 2.97
C GLY A 269 -12.30 12.31 2.85
N ARG A 270 -13.19 13.19 2.36
CA ARG A 270 -14.60 12.85 2.16
C ARG A 270 -14.76 11.85 1.01
N PHE A 271 -14.06 12.06 -0.09
CA PHE A 271 -14.06 11.16 -1.25
C PHE A 271 -13.66 9.72 -0.88
N LEU A 272 -12.64 9.57 -0.03
CA LEU A 272 -12.19 8.26 0.45
C LEU A 272 -13.18 7.59 1.42
N LEU A 273 -13.85 8.38 2.27
CA LEU A 273 -14.94 7.88 3.11
C LEU A 273 -16.11 7.38 2.25
N ASP A 274 -16.49 8.12 1.22
CA ASP A 274 -17.60 7.76 0.31
C ASP A 274 -17.32 6.46 -0.46
N ILE A 275 -16.11 6.28 -1.02
CA ILE A 275 -15.71 5.01 -1.64
C ILE A 275 -15.77 3.86 -0.63
N THR A 276 -15.28 4.10 0.59
CA THR A 276 -15.28 3.08 1.64
C THR A 276 -16.70 2.72 2.08
N GLU A 277 -17.61 3.70 2.16
CA GLU A 277 -19.04 3.49 2.44
C GLU A 277 -19.71 2.61 1.38
N GLY A 278 -19.47 2.87 0.10
CA GLY A 278 -19.95 2.02 -1.00
C GLY A 278 -19.39 0.59 -0.94
N ALA A 279 -18.12 0.45 -0.55
CA ALA A 279 -17.42 -0.84 -0.47
C ALA A 279 -17.83 -1.71 0.73
N LEU A 280 -18.16 -1.11 1.88
CA LEU A 280 -18.50 -1.82 3.13
C LEU A 280 -19.69 -2.78 2.94
N LYS A 281 -20.72 -2.36 2.19
CA LYS A 281 -21.88 -3.19 1.83
C LYS A 281 -21.50 -4.55 1.21
N HIS A 282 -20.35 -4.61 0.55
CA HIS A 282 -19.83 -5.77 -0.17
C HIS A 282 -18.74 -6.54 0.60
N ARG A 283 -18.50 -6.21 1.89
CA ARG A 283 -17.40 -6.77 2.70
C ARG A 283 -16.00 -6.52 2.10
N VAL A 284 -15.87 -5.46 1.30
CA VAL A 284 -14.63 -5.02 0.63
C VAL A 284 -13.98 -3.92 1.47
N ARG A 285 -12.71 -4.09 1.83
CA ARG A 285 -12.03 -3.24 2.84
C ARG A 285 -10.70 -2.70 2.31
N ALA A 286 -10.41 -1.42 2.53
CA ALA A 286 -9.12 -0.83 2.21
C ALA A 286 -7.98 -1.53 3.00
N PRO A 287 -6.83 -1.86 2.39
CA PRO A 287 -5.73 -2.45 3.15
C PRO A 287 -5.14 -1.44 4.14
N PRO A 288 -4.65 -1.89 5.30
CA PRO A 288 -4.11 -1.02 6.36
C PRO A 288 -3.05 -0.04 5.86
N THR A 289 -2.20 -0.44 4.91
CA THR A 289 -1.15 0.42 4.33
C THR A 289 -1.73 1.61 3.56
N TYR A 290 -2.87 1.44 2.88
CA TYR A 290 -3.60 2.55 2.26
C TYR A 290 -4.28 3.41 3.34
N THR A 291 -4.88 2.80 4.37
CA THR A 291 -5.47 3.54 5.50
C THR A 291 -4.43 4.42 6.21
N THR A 292 -3.20 3.94 6.44
CA THR A 292 -2.09 4.74 6.98
C THR A 292 -1.68 5.86 6.01
N PHE A 293 -1.63 5.61 4.70
CA PHE A 293 -1.32 6.62 3.70
C PHE A 293 -2.37 7.75 3.67
N PHE A 294 -3.65 7.40 3.68
CA PHE A 294 -4.75 8.35 3.70
C PHE A 294 -4.82 9.13 5.02
N LYS A 295 -4.59 8.47 6.17
CA LYS A 295 -4.46 9.17 7.46
C LYS A 295 -3.30 10.17 7.44
N ALA A 296 -2.13 9.79 6.91
CA ALA A 296 -0.98 10.68 6.80
C ALA A 296 -1.28 11.91 5.92
N LEU A 297 -1.98 11.74 4.79
CA LEU A 297 -2.45 12.85 3.96
C LEU A 297 -3.41 13.76 4.73
N LEU A 298 -4.41 13.22 5.43
CA LEU A 298 -5.41 14.00 6.16
C LEU A 298 -4.81 14.77 7.35
N THR A 299 -3.95 14.12 8.14
CA THR A 299 -3.21 14.80 9.21
C THR A 299 -2.28 15.88 8.64
N THR A 300 -1.67 15.64 7.46
CA THR A 300 -0.84 16.64 6.77
C THR A 300 -1.65 17.85 6.32
N GLU A 301 -2.77 17.62 5.63
CA GLU A 301 -3.67 18.66 5.14
C GLU A 301 -4.25 19.50 6.29
N GLY A 302 -4.76 18.84 7.34
CA GLY A 302 -5.35 19.48 8.50
C GLY A 302 -4.34 20.31 9.31
N LEU A 303 -3.10 19.83 9.47
CA LEU A 303 -2.05 20.62 10.10
C LEU A 303 -1.67 21.81 9.22
N ALA A 304 -1.41 21.62 7.92
CA ALA A 304 -1.05 22.71 7.01
C ALA A 304 -2.08 23.85 7.02
N LYS A 305 -3.38 23.52 6.88
CA LYS A 305 -4.49 24.50 6.96
C LYS A 305 -4.59 25.20 8.32
N SER A 306 -4.16 24.56 9.41
CA SER A 306 -4.11 25.20 10.74
C SER A 306 -2.94 26.18 10.93
N LEU A 307 -1.91 26.10 10.09
CA LEU A 307 -0.76 27.02 10.10
C LEU A 307 -1.03 28.22 9.19
N ILE A 308 -1.51 27.92 7.97
CA ILE A 308 -1.76 28.84 6.86
C ILE A 308 -3.18 28.52 6.35
N PRO A 309 -4.22 29.32 6.70
CA PRO A 309 -5.60 29.01 6.32
C PRO A 309 -5.85 28.90 4.81
N GLU A 310 -5.22 29.77 4.03
CA GLU A 310 -5.35 29.86 2.57
C GLU A 310 -4.36 28.95 1.80
N VAL A 311 -3.76 27.97 2.46
CA VAL A 311 -2.82 27.05 1.80
C VAL A 311 -3.55 26.14 0.81
N ASP A 312 -2.90 25.86 -0.32
CA ASP A 312 -3.29 24.82 -1.27
C ASP A 312 -2.38 23.58 -1.11
N PRO A 313 -2.82 22.53 -0.38
CA PRO A 313 -2.06 21.29 -0.23
C PRO A 313 -1.95 20.50 -1.54
N LEU A 314 -2.93 20.61 -2.43
CA LEU A 314 -2.93 19.90 -3.72
C LEU A 314 -1.87 20.51 -4.66
N GLY A 315 -1.82 21.84 -4.75
CA GLY A 315 -0.78 22.57 -5.46
C GLY A 315 0.61 22.29 -4.90
N ALA A 316 0.75 22.21 -3.57
CA ALA A 316 2.01 21.83 -2.93
C ALA A 316 2.42 20.36 -3.18
N ALA A 317 1.46 19.43 -3.33
CA ALA A 317 1.71 18.04 -3.71
C ALA A 317 2.00 17.84 -5.21
N ARG A 318 1.52 18.74 -6.08
CA ARG A 318 1.65 18.66 -7.55
C ARG A 318 3.04 18.29 -8.08
N PRO A 319 4.18 18.89 -7.65
CA PRO A 319 5.50 18.51 -8.16
C PRO A 319 5.91 17.07 -7.77
N TYR A 320 5.44 16.56 -6.63
CA TYR A 320 5.68 15.18 -6.20
C TYR A 320 4.84 14.19 -7.03
N VAL A 321 3.58 14.54 -7.29
CA VAL A 321 2.69 13.77 -8.18
C VAL A 321 3.25 13.72 -9.61
N GLN A 322 3.74 14.85 -10.13
CA GLN A 322 4.37 14.90 -11.45
C GLN A 322 5.63 14.02 -11.53
N ARG A 323 6.47 14.00 -10.49
CA ARG A 323 7.58 13.04 -10.40
C ARG A 323 7.07 11.60 -10.42
N LEU A 324 6.05 11.27 -9.61
CA LEU A 324 5.46 9.93 -9.52
C LEU A 324 4.94 9.42 -10.88
N VAL A 325 4.26 10.28 -11.65
CA VAL A 325 3.82 10.00 -13.02
C VAL A 325 5.02 9.78 -13.94
N SER A 326 6.03 10.66 -13.87
CA SER A 326 7.24 10.55 -14.71
C SER A 326 8.07 9.30 -14.41
N GLU A 327 8.16 8.87 -13.14
CA GLU A 327 8.80 7.62 -12.72
C GLU A 327 8.12 6.41 -13.36
N ARG A 328 6.78 6.39 -13.34
CA ARG A 328 5.96 5.31 -13.94
C ARG A 328 6.15 5.18 -15.45
N PHE A 329 6.28 6.27 -16.17
CA PHE A 329 6.49 6.27 -17.63
C PHE A 329 7.96 6.43 -18.05
N SER A 330 8.91 6.29 -17.11
CA SER A 330 10.34 6.41 -17.43
C SER A 330 10.82 5.23 -18.27
N SER A 331 11.62 5.50 -19.31
CA SER A 331 12.08 4.46 -20.24
C SER A 331 12.92 3.37 -19.57
N GLN A 332 13.66 3.72 -18.51
CA GLN A 332 14.38 2.74 -17.68
C GLN A 332 13.40 1.79 -16.99
N ARG A 333 12.34 2.31 -16.37
CA ARG A 333 11.33 1.49 -15.70
C ARG A 333 10.58 0.59 -16.70
N THR A 334 10.22 1.11 -17.87
CA THR A 334 9.62 0.29 -18.93
C THR A 334 10.53 -0.87 -19.36
N GLN A 335 11.85 -0.68 -19.37
CA GLN A 335 12.81 -1.77 -19.63
C GLN A 335 12.90 -2.78 -18.48
N GLU A 336 12.92 -2.32 -17.22
CA GLU A 336 12.87 -3.20 -16.03
C GLU A 336 11.60 -4.06 -16.03
N ASP A 337 10.43 -3.44 -16.24
CA ASP A 337 9.13 -4.11 -16.26
C ASP A 337 9.01 -5.06 -17.46
N LEU A 338 9.49 -4.67 -18.65
CA LEU A 338 9.52 -5.54 -19.83
C LEU A 338 10.42 -6.76 -19.59
N PHE A 339 11.61 -6.59 -19.01
CA PHE A 339 12.49 -7.70 -18.66
C PHE A 339 11.84 -8.64 -17.64
N TYR A 340 11.25 -8.10 -16.57
CA TYR A 340 10.56 -8.89 -15.56
C TYR A 340 9.37 -9.68 -16.15
N ASN A 341 8.59 -9.04 -17.03
CA ASN A 341 7.47 -9.69 -17.72
C ASN A 341 7.94 -10.77 -18.69
N LEU A 342 9.04 -10.57 -19.41
CA LEU A 342 9.65 -11.60 -20.27
C LEU A 342 10.17 -12.79 -19.45
N VAL A 343 10.83 -12.55 -18.31
CA VAL A 343 11.27 -13.60 -17.39
C VAL A 343 10.06 -14.39 -16.85
N THR A 344 9.02 -13.69 -16.40
CA THR A 344 7.77 -14.30 -15.89
C THR A 344 7.04 -15.10 -16.97
N LEU A 345 6.94 -14.56 -18.18
CA LEU A 345 6.37 -15.28 -19.33
C LEU A 345 7.21 -16.53 -19.66
N SER A 346 8.54 -16.46 -19.56
CA SER A 346 9.41 -17.62 -19.78
C SER A 346 9.27 -18.71 -18.70
N THR A 347 8.99 -18.36 -17.45
CA THR A 347 8.76 -19.36 -16.38
C THR A 347 7.37 -19.97 -16.49
N LEU A 348 6.36 -19.18 -16.86
CA LEU A 348 5.03 -19.69 -17.23
C LEU A 348 5.12 -20.63 -18.44
N ALA A 349 5.80 -20.25 -19.51
CA ALA A 349 5.97 -21.08 -20.71
C ALA A 349 6.70 -22.41 -20.43
N ARG A 350 7.64 -22.44 -19.47
CA ARG A 350 8.29 -23.69 -19.02
C ARG A 350 7.41 -24.56 -18.14
N ARG A 351 6.45 -23.98 -17.40
CA ARG A 351 5.49 -24.71 -16.55
C ARG A 351 4.25 -25.16 -17.31
N LEU A 352 3.91 -24.47 -18.40
CA LEU A 352 2.72 -24.73 -19.23
C LEU A 352 2.60 -26.21 -19.66
N PRO A 353 3.67 -26.92 -20.11
CA PRO A 353 3.56 -28.33 -20.48
C PRO A 353 3.17 -29.22 -19.29
N THR A 354 3.74 -28.97 -18.11
CA THR A 354 3.44 -29.73 -16.89
C THR A 354 2.00 -29.49 -16.44
N SER A 355 1.56 -28.23 -16.38
CA SER A 355 0.19 -27.88 -15.99
C SER A 355 -0.84 -28.36 -17.01
N LEU A 356 -0.51 -28.36 -18.31
CA LEU A 356 -1.39 -28.91 -19.35
C LEU A 356 -1.46 -30.44 -19.27
N SER A 357 -0.34 -31.12 -19.02
CA SER A 357 -0.33 -32.58 -18.82
C SER A 357 -1.17 -32.96 -17.60
N GLN A 358 -0.98 -32.27 -16.47
CA GLN A 358 -1.78 -32.49 -15.25
C GLN A 358 -3.28 -32.26 -15.49
N LEU A 359 -3.65 -31.20 -16.22
CA LEU A 359 -5.05 -30.97 -16.60
C LEU A 359 -5.61 -32.05 -17.53
N LEU A 360 -4.81 -32.60 -18.43
CA LEU A 360 -5.23 -33.72 -19.30
C LEU A 360 -5.37 -35.01 -18.49
N ASP A 361 -4.42 -35.32 -17.61
CA ASP A 361 -4.46 -36.46 -16.69
C ASP A 361 -5.69 -36.37 -15.76
N ASP A 362 -6.00 -35.19 -15.20
CA ASP A 362 -7.18 -34.96 -14.34
C ASP A 362 -8.52 -35.03 -15.10
N ILE A 363 -8.50 -34.80 -16.43
CA ILE A 363 -9.66 -35.00 -17.32
C ILE A 363 -9.84 -36.51 -17.60
N ASP A 364 -8.77 -37.22 -17.96
CA ASP A 364 -8.81 -38.65 -18.28
C ASP A 364 -9.16 -39.52 -17.05
N ASP A 365 -8.62 -39.17 -15.87
CA ASP A 365 -8.96 -39.81 -14.57
C ASP A 365 -10.35 -39.41 -14.02
N GLN A 366 -11.11 -38.57 -14.73
CA GLN A 366 -12.44 -38.06 -14.31
C GLN A 366 -12.44 -37.33 -12.95
N ARG A 367 -11.30 -36.79 -12.51
CA ARG A 367 -11.17 -36.10 -11.21
C ARG A 367 -11.87 -34.75 -11.19
N LEU A 368 -11.99 -34.11 -12.36
CA LEU A 368 -12.73 -32.87 -12.55
C LEU A 368 -14.25 -33.07 -12.48
N ARG A 369 -14.78 -33.11 -11.26
CA ARG A 369 -16.22 -32.99 -10.98
C ARG A 369 -16.70 -31.56 -11.28
N LEU A 370 -16.96 -31.28 -12.55
CA LEU A 370 -17.71 -30.10 -12.97
C LEU A 370 -19.15 -30.24 -12.45
N ASN A 371 -19.43 -29.61 -11.30
CA ASN A 371 -20.80 -29.40 -10.80
C ASN A 371 -21.55 -28.39 -11.70
N ILE A 372 -21.83 -28.79 -12.94
CA ILE A 372 -22.74 -28.04 -13.81
C ILE A 372 -24.16 -28.33 -13.32
N VAL A 373 -24.71 -27.41 -12.55
CA VAL A 373 -26.12 -27.44 -12.14
C VAL A 373 -26.98 -26.99 -13.33
N THR A 374 -27.03 -27.82 -14.38
CA THR A 374 -27.98 -27.70 -15.50
C THR A 374 -29.10 -28.70 -15.32
N ARG A 375 -30.30 -28.19 -15.05
CA ARG A 375 -31.53 -28.97 -14.90
C ARG A 375 -32.19 -29.20 -16.26
N GLU A 376 -31.48 -29.83 -17.20
CA GLU A 376 -32.00 -30.11 -18.55
C GLU A 376 -31.35 -31.36 -19.21
N ASP A 377 -32.00 -31.88 -20.25
CA ASP A 377 -31.86 -33.24 -20.79
C ASP A 377 -30.41 -33.64 -21.21
N PRO A 378 -29.82 -34.72 -20.64
CA PRO A 378 -28.44 -35.15 -20.91
C PRO A 378 -28.06 -35.32 -22.39
N GLN A 379 -29.00 -35.68 -23.25
CA GLN A 379 -28.72 -35.91 -24.68
C GLN A 379 -28.56 -34.60 -25.48
N THR A 380 -29.10 -33.50 -24.98
CA THR A 380 -29.03 -32.19 -25.65
C THR A 380 -27.72 -31.47 -25.33
N SER A 381 -27.31 -31.49 -24.06
CA SER A 381 -26.05 -30.86 -23.61
C SER A 381 -24.81 -31.50 -24.26
N GLN A 382 -24.75 -32.84 -24.37
CA GLN A 382 -23.61 -33.51 -25.04
C GLN A 382 -23.46 -33.10 -26.51
N ARG A 383 -24.57 -32.93 -27.24
CA ARG A 383 -24.55 -32.47 -28.64
C ARG A 383 -24.18 -30.99 -28.76
N LEU A 384 -24.57 -30.16 -27.79
CA LEU A 384 -24.19 -28.74 -27.75
C LEU A 384 -22.68 -28.60 -27.46
N ASP A 385 -22.18 -29.30 -26.44
CA ASP A 385 -20.76 -29.30 -26.05
C ASP A 385 -19.85 -29.78 -27.19
N GLN A 386 -20.23 -30.85 -27.90
CA GLN A 386 -19.48 -31.35 -29.05
C GLN A 386 -19.45 -30.35 -30.20
N ARG A 387 -20.57 -29.67 -30.48
CA ARG A 387 -20.63 -28.60 -31.50
C ARG A 387 -19.79 -27.39 -31.10
N LEU A 388 -19.87 -26.94 -29.85
CA LEU A 388 -19.05 -25.83 -29.34
C LEU A 388 -17.55 -26.17 -29.38
N ARG A 389 -17.16 -27.39 -28.99
CA ARG A 389 -15.76 -27.87 -29.11
C ARG A 389 -15.29 -27.86 -30.56
N ALA A 390 -16.08 -28.39 -31.50
CA ALA A 390 -15.75 -28.39 -32.92
C ALA A 390 -15.65 -26.97 -33.51
N GLN A 391 -16.55 -26.06 -33.12
CA GLN A 391 -16.52 -24.65 -33.54
C GLN A 391 -15.30 -23.90 -32.99
N LEU A 392 -14.96 -24.08 -31.71
CA LEU A 392 -13.78 -23.47 -31.09
C LEU A 392 -12.48 -23.97 -31.74
N LEU A 393 -12.34 -25.28 -31.92
CA LEU A 393 -11.18 -25.88 -32.61
C LEU A 393 -11.08 -25.38 -34.07
N GLY A 394 -12.20 -25.24 -34.77
CA GLY A 394 -12.26 -24.63 -36.10
C GLY A 394 -11.82 -23.16 -36.12
N ALA A 395 -12.27 -22.36 -35.15
CA ALA A 395 -11.88 -20.96 -35.01
C ALA A 395 -10.38 -20.81 -34.70
N PHE A 396 -9.81 -21.67 -33.84
CA PHE A 396 -8.36 -21.72 -33.59
C PHE A 396 -7.58 -22.12 -34.85
N ALA A 397 -8.07 -23.08 -35.63
CA ALA A 397 -7.44 -23.48 -36.89
C ALA A 397 -7.39 -22.32 -37.91
N VAL A 398 -8.51 -21.62 -38.10
CA VAL A 398 -8.59 -20.44 -39.00
C VAL A 398 -7.68 -19.31 -38.50
N THR A 399 -7.70 -19.02 -37.19
CA THR A 399 -6.86 -17.96 -36.61
C THR A 399 -5.37 -18.28 -36.75
N ALA A 400 -4.97 -19.53 -36.46
CA ALA A 400 -3.59 -19.98 -36.62
C ALA A 400 -3.13 -19.93 -38.10
N ALA A 401 -4.00 -20.30 -39.05
CA ALA A 401 -3.71 -20.18 -40.48
C ALA A 401 -3.57 -18.71 -40.93
N LEU A 402 -4.41 -17.81 -40.42
CA LEU A 402 -4.33 -16.38 -40.70
C LEU A 402 -3.02 -15.78 -40.14
N CYS A 403 -2.64 -16.12 -38.90
CA CYS A 403 -1.36 -15.72 -38.31
C CYS A 403 -0.16 -16.35 -39.04
N ALA A 404 -0.27 -17.57 -39.56
CA ALA A 404 0.75 -18.20 -40.38
C ALA A 404 0.98 -17.41 -41.69
N ALA A 405 -0.09 -16.99 -42.36
CA ALA A 405 -0.01 -16.17 -43.57
C ALA A 405 0.52 -14.75 -43.29
N LEU A 406 0.06 -14.10 -42.22
CA LEU A 406 0.48 -12.74 -41.84
C LEU A 406 1.92 -12.66 -41.32
N SER A 407 2.49 -13.76 -40.82
CA SER A 407 3.89 -13.80 -40.35
C SER A 407 4.93 -13.97 -41.46
N LEU A 408 4.51 -14.35 -42.68
CA LEU A 408 5.40 -14.56 -43.83
C LEU A 408 6.36 -13.40 -44.16
N PRO A 409 5.96 -12.11 -44.04
CA PRO A 409 6.85 -10.98 -44.35
C PRO A 409 7.77 -10.57 -43.19
N TYR A 410 7.50 -11.01 -41.96
CA TYR A 410 8.02 -10.38 -40.73
C TYR A 410 8.97 -11.26 -39.90
N THR A 411 9.48 -12.37 -40.45
CA THR A 411 10.39 -13.27 -39.70
C THR A 411 11.65 -13.66 -40.48
N ASP A 412 12.81 -13.28 -39.94
CA ASP A 412 14.13 -13.54 -40.54
C ASP A 412 14.60 -14.99 -40.40
N MET A 413 14.14 -15.70 -39.35
CA MET A 413 14.52 -17.09 -39.10
C MET A 413 13.76 -18.04 -40.02
N ARG A 414 14.46 -18.62 -41.00
CA ARG A 414 13.89 -19.53 -42.01
C ARG A 414 14.27 -20.99 -41.78
N LEU A 415 13.30 -21.90 -41.89
CA LEU A 415 13.48 -23.34 -42.03
C LEU A 415 12.98 -23.77 -43.43
N PHE A 416 13.76 -24.59 -44.14
CA PHE A 416 13.40 -25.08 -45.48
C PHE A 416 13.00 -23.96 -46.49
N GLY A 417 13.57 -22.76 -46.33
CA GLY A 417 13.26 -21.59 -47.15
C GLY A 417 12.02 -20.78 -46.75
N LEU A 418 11.19 -21.30 -45.84
CA LEU A 418 10.00 -20.63 -45.29
C LEU A 418 10.27 -20.10 -43.87
N PRO A 419 9.58 -19.05 -43.41
CA PRO A 419 9.76 -18.54 -42.05
C PRO A 419 9.32 -19.56 -40.99
N ALA A 420 10.14 -19.75 -39.97
CA ALA A 420 9.97 -20.80 -38.96
C ALA A 420 8.64 -20.68 -38.18
N LEU A 421 8.24 -19.44 -37.87
CA LEU A 421 6.99 -19.15 -37.17
C LEU A 421 5.77 -19.54 -38.02
N SER A 422 5.79 -19.22 -39.31
CA SER A 422 4.71 -19.56 -40.25
C SER A 422 4.54 -21.07 -40.40
N LEU A 423 5.63 -21.84 -40.42
CA LEU A 423 5.60 -23.31 -40.42
C LEU A 423 4.94 -23.86 -39.15
N VAL A 424 5.35 -23.40 -37.96
CA VAL A 424 4.78 -23.85 -36.68
C VAL A 424 3.28 -23.54 -36.60
N LEU A 425 2.87 -22.33 -36.99
CA LEU A 425 1.46 -21.93 -37.00
C LEU A 425 0.63 -22.72 -38.03
N PHE A 426 1.21 -23.07 -39.18
CA PHE A 426 0.57 -23.93 -40.19
C PHE A 426 0.33 -25.35 -39.66
N PHE A 427 1.30 -25.97 -39.00
CA PHE A 427 1.12 -27.30 -38.39
C PHE A 427 0.09 -27.27 -37.24
N LEU A 428 0.08 -26.22 -36.42
CA LEU A 428 -0.96 -26.02 -35.40
C LEU A 428 -2.36 -25.86 -36.03
N ALA A 429 -2.49 -25.10 -37.11
CA ALA A 429 -3.75 -24.97 -37.84
C ALA A 429 -4.25 -26.32 -38.39
N GLY A 430 -3.35 -27.13 -38.96
CA GLY A 430 -3.65 -28.48 -39.41
C GLY A 430 -4.08 -29.42 -38.27
N ALA A 431 -3.40 -29.37 -37.13
CA ALA A 431 -3.73 -30.17 -35.95
C ALA A 431 -5.11 -29.80 -35.38
N PHE A 432 -5.39 -28.51 -35.18
CA PHE A 432 -6.70 -28.04 -34.70
C PHE A 432 -7.83 -28.36 -35.71
N GLY A 433 -7.57 -28.21 -37.01
CA GLY A 433 -8.53 -28.58 -38.05
C GLY A 433 -8.86 -30.07 -38.06
N LEU A 434 -7.85 -30.93 -37.88
CA LEU A 434 -8.06 -32.38 -37.77
C LEU A 434 -8.83 -32.75 -36.49
N MET A 435 -8.51 -32.13 -35.36
CA MET A 435 -9.25 -32.32 -34.11
C MET A 435 -10.71 -31.84 -34.23
N ALA A 436 -10.95 -30.71 -34.89
CA ALA A 436 -12.30 -30.22 -35.17
C ALA A 436 -13.11 -31.20 -36.05
N LEU A 437 -12.49 -31.76 -37.10
CA LEU A 437 -13.10 -32.78 -37.96
C LEU A 437 -13.42 -34.07 -37.22
N VAL A 438 -12.54 -34.53 -36.31
CA VAL A 438 -12.78 -35.71 -35.47
C VAL A 438 -13.88 -35.45 -34.45
N ALA A 439 -13.91 -34.27 -33.83
CA ALA A 439 -14.98 -33.86 -32.92
C ALA A 439 -16.35 -33.77 -33.64
N ALA A 440 -16.38 -33.23 -34.86
CA ALA A 440 -17.58 -33.10 -35.68
C ALA A 440 -18.09 -34.42 -36.28
N ARG A 441 -17.27 -35.48 -36.35
CA ARG A 441 -17.64 -36.81 -36.85
C ARG A 441 -18.06 -37.81 -35.77
N ARG A 442 -17.91 -37.48 -34.49
CA ARG A 442 -18.19 -38.36 -33.34
C ARG A 442 -19.53 -38.06 -32.64
N GLY A 443 -20.35 -37.17 -33.21
CA GLY A 443 -21.71 -36.85 -32.77
C GLY A 443 -22.68 -36.80 -33.95
#